data_AF-A0A1E5PD09-F1
#
_entry.id   AF-A0A1E5PD09-F1
#
_cell.length_a   1.000
_cell.length_b   1.000
_cell.length_c   1.000
_cell.angle_alpha   90.00
_cell.angle_beta   90.00
_cell.angle_gamma   90.00
#
_symmetry.space_group_name_H-M   'P 1'
#
loop_
_entity.id
_entity.type
_entity.pdbx_description
1 polymer ?
#
loop_
_entity_poly.entity_id
_entity_poly.type
_entity_poly.pdbx_seq_one_letter_code
_entity_poly.pdbx_strand_id
1 'polypeptide(L)'
;MGTALIAVIGTLLGSVATHLFQRQAADRTAALARAEQLRQERISAYSAFAGALVDYRRAQNDRWHRKAEAPDSADAKNSRLDSYPLRSSARQALIRVQLVCADREAVRLAQDALEFTHSMHGAADEPERARRSEQAKEALDGFIDAAAPSVR
;
A
#
# COMPACT_ATOMS: atom_id res chain seq x y z
N MET A 1 9.21 -20.56 65.02
CA MET A 1 9.35 -19.27 64.32
C MET A 1 9.95 -19.38 62.90
N GLY A 2 10.65 -20.46 62.53
CA GLY A 2 11.23 -20.60 61.18
C GLY A 2 10.24 -20.88 60.03
N THR A 3 9.14 -21.58 60.29
CA THR A 3 8.17 -21.99 59.24
C THR A 3 7.36 -20.84 58.65
N ALA A 4 6.91 -19.90 59.50
CA ALA A 4 6.15 -18.73 59.06
C ALA A 4 6.98 -17.77 58.19
N LEU A 5 8.26 -17.59 58.52
CA LEU A 5 9.18 -16.74 57.74
C LEU A 5 9.40 -17.30 56.33
N ILE A 6 9.59 -18.62 56.22
CA ILE A 6 9.76 -19.31 54.93
C ILE A 6 8.50 -19.15 54.06
N ALA A 7 7.31 -19.23 54.66
CA ALA A 7 6.05 -19.04 53.94
C ALA A 7 5.91 -17.62 53.35
N VAL A 8 6.26 -16.58 54.13
CA VAL A 8 6.22 -15.18 53.65
C VAL A 8 7.22 -14.96 52.51
N ILE A 9 8.44 -15.49 52.64
CA ILE A 9 9.46 -15.42 51.58
C ILE A 9 8.96 -16.13 50.32
N GLY A 10 8.35 -17.32 50.44
CA GLY A 10 7.79 -18.06 49.30
C GLY A 10 6.69 -17.28 48.57
N THR A 11 5.78 -16.63 49.31
CA THR A 11 4.72 -15.79 48.72
C THR A 11 5.28 -14.53 48.07
N LEU A 12 6.24 -13.85 48.71
CA LEU A 12 6.90 -12.69 48.11
C LEU A 12 7.65 -13.08 46.83
N LEU A 13 8.40 -14.17 46.85
CA LEU A 13 9.12 -14.67 45.68
C LEU A 13 8.15 -15.06 44.55
N GLY A 14 7.05 -15.73 44.89
CA GLY A 14 5.99 -16.08 43.95
C GLY A 14 5.31 -14.85 43.34
N SER A 15 5.07 -13.80 44.14
CA SER A 15 4.47 -12.55 43.66
C SER A 15 5.39 -11.80 42.70
N VAL A 16 6.69 -11.73 43.02
CA VAL A 16 7.70 -11.09 42.16
C VAL A 16 7.86 -11.88 40.86
N ALA A 17 7.98 -13.21 40.93
CA ALA A 17 8.08 -14.06 39.74
C ALA A 17 6.84 -13.91 38.84
N THR A 18 5.65 -13.93 39.42
CA THR A 18 4.38 -13.73 38.68
C THR A 18 4.34 -12.37 38.01
N HIS A 19 4.74 -11.30 38.70
CA HIS A 19 4.75 -9.95 38.14
C HIS A 19 5.74 -9.82 36.96
N LEU A 20 6.91 -10.46 37.04
CA LEU A 20 7.88 -10.49 35.93
C LEU A 20 7.33 -11.23 34.72
N PHE A 21 6.67 -12.39 34.92
CA PHE A 21 6.02 -13.11 33.83
C PHE A 21 4.85 -12.33 33.23
N GLN A 22 4.03 -11.67 34.06
CA GLN A 22 2.94 -10.81 33.59
C GLN A 22 3.46 -9.65 32.74
N ARG A 23 4.54 -8.99 33.18
CA ARG A 23 5.17 -7.91 32.42
C ARG A 23 5.73 -8.40 31.09
N GLN A 24 6.43 -9.54 31.08
CA GLN A 24 6.97 -10.11 29.85
C GLN A 24 5.85 -10.55 28.89
N ALA A 25 4.76 -11.12 29.39
CA ALA A 25 3.58 -11.47 28.60
C ALA A 25 2.87 -10.23 28.03
N ALA A 26 2.77 -9.15 28.82
CA ALA A 26 2.20 -7.88 28.38
C ALA A 26 3.06 -7.25 27.27
N ASP A 27 4.38 -7.22 27.43
CA ASP A 27 5.31 -6.68 26.43
C ASP A 27 5.26 -7.46 25.11
N ARG A 28 5.20 -8.79 25.18
CA ARG A 28 5.04 -9.65 23.99
C ARG A 28 3.71 -9.40 23.29
N THR A 29 2.61 -9.35 24.05
CA THR A 29 1.28 -9.05 23.50
C THR A 29 1.25 -7.69 22.83
N ALA A 30 1.83 -6.66 23.45
CA ALA A 30 1.90 -5.32 22.89
C ALA A 30 2.76 -5.27 21.60
N ALA A 31 3.87 -6.01 21.55
CA ALA A 31 4.70 -6.10 20.35
C ALA A 31 3.98 -6.79 19.20
N LEU A 32 3.28 -7.91 19.47
CA LEU A 32 2.45 -8.61 18.48
C LEU A 32 1.31 -7.73 17.96
N ALA A 33 0.62 -7.02 18.86
CA ALA A 33 -0.45 -6.11 18.48
C ALA A 33 0.04 -4.96 17.57
N ARG A 34 1.19 -4.36 17.88
CA ARG A 34 1.80 -3.32 17.03
C ARG A 34 2.22 -3.86 15.66
N ALA A 35 2.79 -5.07 15.61
CA ALA A 35 3.17 -5.71 14.36
C ALA A 35 1.95 -6.00 13.47
N GLU A 36 0.88 -6.53 14.07
CA GLU A 36 -0.38 -6.80 13.37
C GLU A 36 -1.04 -5.51 12.88
N GLN A 37 -1.06 -4.46 13.70
CA GLN A 37 -1.58 -3.15 13.30
C GLN A 37 -0.83 -2.61 12.07
N LEU A 38 0.51 -2.63 12.09
CA LEU A 38 1.31 -2.17 10.95
C LEU A 38 1.06 -3.02 9.70
N ARG A 39 0.91 -4.35 9.86
CA ARG A 39 0.59 -5.26 8.77
C ARG A 39 -0.75 -4.90 8.11
N GLN A 40 -1.78 -4.61 8.92
CA GLN A 40 -3.10 -4.19 8.43
C GLN A 40 -3.05 -2.81 7.75
N GLU A 41 -2.33 -1.85 8.32
CA GLU A 41 -2.13 -0.52 7.72
C GLU A 41 -1.47 -0.62 6.34
N ARG A 42 -0.45 -1.48 6.20
CA ARG A 42 0.21 -1.76 4.92
C ARG A 42 -0.75 -2.40 3.91
N ILE A 43 -1.50 -3.44 4.30
CA ILE A 43 -2.49 -4.08 3.40
C ILE A 43 -3.51 -3.05 2.89
N SER A 44 -4.02 -2.22 3.79
CA SER A 44 -4.97 -1.16 3.46
C SER A 44 -4.37 -0.14 2.48
N ALA A 45 -3.16 0.34 2.75
CA ALA A 45 -2.48 1.30 1.87
C ALA A 45 -2.15 0.71 0.49
N TYR A 46 -1.64 -0.51 0.43
CA TYR A 46 -1.22 -1.16 -0.81
C TYR A 46 -2.42 -1.50 -1.69
N SER A 47 -3.49 -2.05 -1.11
CA SER A 47 -4.73 -2.34 -1.84
C SER A 47 -5.43 -1.07 -2.33
N ALA A 48 -5.48 -0.01 -1.52
CA ALA A 48 -6.05 1.28 -1.93
C ALA A 48 -5.26 1.91 -3.09
N PHE A 49 -3.93 1.81 -3.07
CA PHE A 49 -3.09 2.29 -4.17
C PHE A 49 -3.29 1.47 -5.45
N ALA A 50 -3.27 0.14 -5.34
CA ALA A 50 -3.51 -0.73 -6.50
C ALA A 50 -4.88 -0.47 -7.14
N GLY A 51 -5.94 -0.36 -6.34
CA GLY A 51 -7.28 -0.03 -6.82
C GLY A 51 -7.34 1.33 -7.52
N ALA A 52 -6.84 2.38 -6.87
CA ALA A 52 -6.83 3.73 -7.44
C ALA A 52 -6.01 3.80 -8.74
N LEU A 53 -4.92 3.04 -8.86
CA LEU A 53 -4.10 3.01 -10.06
C LEU A 53 -4.77 2.26 -11.20
N VAL A 54 -5.47 1.15 -10.92
CA VAL A 54 -6.27 0.42 -11.91
C VAL A 54 -7.38 1.31 -12.49
N ASP A 55 -8.08 2.05 -11.63
CA ASP A 55 -9.12 3.00 -12.06
C ASP A 55 -8.53 4.13 -12.89
N TYR A 56 -7.39 4.68 -12.47
CA TYR A 56 -6.71 5.73 -13.23
C TYR A 56 -6.23 5.23 -14.60
N ARG A 57 -5.69 4.01 -14.68
CA ARG A 57 -5.28 3.38 -15.94
C ARG A 57 -6.43 3.21 -16.90
N ARG A 58 -7.60 2.78 -16.41
CA ARG A 58 -8.82 2.68 -17.21
C ARG A 58 -9.18 4.04 -17.82
N ALA A 59 -9.24 5.09 -17.01
CA ALA A 59 -9.56 6.43 -17.49
C ALA A 59 -8.55 6.97 -18.51
N GLN A 60 -7.27 6.59 -18.41
CA GLN A 60 -6.26 6.99 -19.38
C GLN A 60 -6.41 6.27 -20.73
N ASN A 61 -6.82 4.99 -20.71
CA ASN A 61 -7.20 4.28 -21.93
C ASN A 61 -8.45 4.90 -22.56
N ASP A 62 -9.49 5.16 -21.78
CA ASP A 62 -10.73 5.80 -22.27
C ASP A 62 -10.42 7.17 -22.90
N ARG A 63 -9.58 7.97 -22.23
CA ARG A 63 -9.13 9.26 -22.74
C ARG A 63 -8.37 9.14 -24.05
N TRP A 64 -7.52 8.12 -24.20
CA TRP A 64 -6.79 7.89 -25.45
C TRP A 64 -7.75 7.52 -26.57
N HIS A 65 -8.68 6.57 -26.35
CA HIS A 65 -9.65 6.16 -27.36
C HIS A 65 -10.53 7.31 -27.82
N ARG A 66 -11.12 8.09 -26.89
CA ARG A 66 -11.97 9.24 -27.27
C ARG A 66 -11.20 10.33 -28.02
N LYS A 67 -9.93 10.54 -27.67
CA LYS A 67 -9.06 11.46 -28.41
C LYS A 67 -8.76 10.94 -29.82
N ALA A 68 -8.53 9.64 -29.98
CA ALA A 68 -8.25 9.03 -31.28
C ALA A 68 -9.49 9.05 -32.20
N GLU A 69 -10.68 8.86 -31.65
CA GLU A 69 -11.95 8.89 -32.40
C GLU A 69 -12.34 10.31 -32.83
N ALA A 70 -12.31 11.28 -31.91
CA ALA A 70 -12.75 12.65 -32.18
C ALA A 70 -12.00 13.66 -31.29
N PRO A 71 -10.83 14.18 -31.72
CA PRO A 71 -9.95 15.00 -30.89
C PRO A 71 -10.60 16.25 -30.27
N ASP A 72 -11.50 16.90 -30.99
CA ASP A 72 -12.14 18.16 -30.58
C ASP A 72 -13.52 18.01 -29.94
N SER A 73 -13.99 16.75 -29.81
CA SER A 73 -15.29 16.44 -29.23
C SER A 73 -15.40 16.88 -27.77
N ALA A 74 -16.64 17.13 -27.34
CA ALA A 74 -16.94 17.35 -25.93
C ALA A 74 -16.51 16.12 -25.09
N ASP A 75 -16.67 14.91 -25.63
CA ASP A 75 -16.35 13.66 -24.93
C ASP A 75 -14.84 13.47 -24.72
N ALA A 76 -14.00 13.87 -25.69
CA ALA A 76 -12.55 13.89 -25.53
C ALA A 76 -12.13 14.89 -24.44
N LYS A 77 -12.76 16.07 -24.39
CA LYS A 77 -12.51 17.07 -23.35
C LYS A 77 -12.96 16.60 -21.97
N ASN A 78 -14.15 16.01 -21.87
CA ASN A 78 -14.71 15.46 -20.64
C ASN A 78 -13.83 14.31 -20.09
N SER A 79 -13.42 13.37 -20.96
CA SER A 79 -12.51 12.27 -20.56
C SER A 79 -11.20 12.77 -19.93
N ARG A 80 -10.69 13.92 -20.40
CA ARG A 80 -9.51 14.54 -19.81
C ARG A 80 -9.80 15.08 -18.41
N LEU A 81 -10.92 15.77 -18.22
CA LEU A 81 -11.31 16.32 -16.92
C LEU A 81 -11.60 15.21 -15.90
N ASP A 82 -12.27 14.15 -16.33
CA ASP A 82 -12.60 12.98 -15.50
C ASP A 82 -11.36 12.22 -15.03
N SER A 83 -10.24 12.33 -15.76
CA SER A 83 -8.97 11.71 -15.37
C SER A 83 -8.29 12.40 -14.18
N TYR A 84 -8.61 13.68 -13.90
CA TYR A 84 -7.90 14.44 -12.87
C TYR A 84 -8.20 13.99 -11.44
N PRO A 85 -9.46 13.76 -11.03
CA PRO A 85 -9.76 13.20 -9.71
C PRO A 85 -9.10 11.84 -9.49
N LEU A 86 -9.09 10.99 -10.52
CA LEU A 86 -8.47 9.66 -10.45
C LEU A 86 -6.95 9.73 -10.29
N ARG A 87 -6.30 10.64 -11.03
CA ARG A 87 -4.87 10.94 -10.83
C ARG A 87 -4.59 11.40 -9.39
N SER A 88 -5.42 12.29 -8.86
CA SER A 88 -5.27 12.81 -7.50
C SER A 88 -5.41 11.68 -6.47
N SER A 89 -6.41 10.82 -6.61
CA SER A 89 -6.64 9.66 -5.75
C SER A 89 -5.46 8.67 -5.78
N ALA A 90 -4.96 8.32 -6.96
CA ALA A 90 -3.79 7.46 -7.12
C ALA A 90 -2.52 8.08 -6.48
N ARG A 91 -2.33 9.40 -6.62
CA ARG A 91 -1.21 10.12 -5.98
C ARG A 91 -1.34 10.13 -4.45
N GLN A 92 -2.54 10.38 -3.92
CA GLN A 92 -2.79 10.35 -2.48
C GLN A 92 -2.54 8.96 -1.90
N ALA A 93 -2.97 7.91 -2.60
CA ALA A 93 -2.71 6.54 -2.19
C ALA A 93 -1.20 6.21 -2.24
N LEU A 94 -0.47 6.65 -3.27
CA LEU A 94 0.99 6.51 -3.34
C LEU A 94 1.70 7.17 -2.15
N ILE A 95 1.27 8.36 -1.73
CA ILE A 95 1.84 9.02 -0.54
C ILE A 95 1.66 8.13 0.69
N ARG A 96 0.51 7.47 0.86
CA ARG A 96 0.30 6.52 1.97
C ARG A 96 1.25 5.33 1.88
N VAL A 97 1.45 4.76 0.68
CA VAL A 97 2.43 3.69 0.45
C VAL A 97 3.83 4.13 0.89
N GLN A 98 4.26 5.34 0.52
CA GLN A 98 5.56 5.90 0.90
C GLN A 98 5.75 6.06 2.42
N LEU A 99 4.67 6.25 3.18
CA LEU A 99 4.73 6.38 4.64
C LEU A 99 4.84 5.04 5.35
N VAL A 100 4.19 3.98 4.84
CA VAL A 100 4.09 2.68 5.53
C VAL A 100 5.05 1.61 4.96
N CYS A 101 5.54 1.81 3.74
CA CYS A 101 6.48 0.92 3.07
C CYS A 101 7.92 1.28 3.40
N ALA A 102 8.64 0.37 4.07
CA ALA A 102 10.06 0.56 4.38
C ALA A 102 10.96 0.18 3.19
N ASP A 103 10.49 -0.68 2.28
CA ASP A 103 11.25 -1.12 1.13
C ASP A 103 11.30 -0.02 0.05
N ARG A 104 12.51 0.44 -0.24
CA ARG A 104 12.77 1.49 -1.25
C ARG A 104 12.52 1.01 -2.66
N GLU A 105 12.77 -0.27 -2.96
CA GLU A 105 12.53 -0.83 -4.28
C GLU A 105 11.03 -0.91 -4.56
N ALA A 106 10.25 -1.41 -3.60
CA ALA A 106 8.79 -1.41 -3.69
C ALA A 106 8.24 0.01 -3.89
N VAL A 107 8.72 1.00 -3.14
CA VAL A 107 8.30 2.41 -3.32
C VAL A 107 8.65 2.92 -4.73
N ARG A 108 9.83 2.59 -5.25
CA ARG A 108 10.25 2.98 -6.61
C ARG A 108 9.33 2.36 -7.67
N LEU A 109 9.01 1.06 -7.55
CA LEU A 109 8.10 0.37 -8.47
C LEU A 109 6.69 0.98 -8.45
N ALA A 110 6.20 1.37 -7.26
CA ALA A 110 4.92 2.07 -7.14
C ALA A 110 4.94 3.46 -7.83
N GLN A 111 6.06 4.19 -7.72
CA GLN A 111 6.24 5.46 -8.41
C GLN A 111 6.27 5.27 -9.94
N ASP A 112 7.03 4.29 -10.42
CA ASP A 112 7.14 3.96 -11.84
C ASP A 112 5.76 3.56 -12.40
N ALA A 113 4.99 2.74 -11.68
CA ALA A 113 3.64 2.33 -12.09
C ALA A 113 2.70 3.54 -12.26
N LEU A 114 2.77 4.53 -11.35
CA LEU A 114 2.01 5.76 -11.47
C LEU A 114 2.46 6.61 -12.67
N GLU A 115 3.76 6.70 -12.92
CA GLU A 115 4.30 7.49 -14.02
C GLU A 115 3.98 6.85 -15.39
N PHE A 116 4.15 5.54 -15.52
CA PHE A 116 3.74 4.82 -16.73
C PHE A 116 2.25 5.02 -17.00
N THR A 117 1.41 4.88 -15.99
CA THR A 117 -0.04 5.15 -16.10
C THR A 117 -0.32 6.59 -16.52
N HIS A 118 0.42 7.56 -15.99
CA HIS A 118 0.28 8.96 -16.36
C HIS A 118 0.61 9.20 -17.84
N SER A 119 1.66 8.57 -18.35
CA SER A 119 2.17 8.76 -19.71
C SER A 119 1.35 8.08 -20.84
N MET A 120 0.42 7.18 -20.50
CA MET A 120 -0.36 6.39 -21.47
C MET A 120 -1.13 7.22 -22.50
N HIS A 121 -1.75 8.31 -22.07
CA HIS A 121 -2.53 9.20 -22.94
C HIS A 121 -1.71 9.87 -24.07
N GLY A 122 -0.37 9.83 -23.97
CA GLY A 122 0.56 10.37 -24.95
C GLY A 122 1.00 9.34 -26.00
N ALA A 123 0.42 8.13 -26.02
CA ALA A 123 0.68 7.15 -27.08
C ALA A 123 0.23 7.69 -28.45
N ALA A 124 1.04 7.44 -29.48
CA ALA A 124 0.78 7.91 -30.84
C ALA A 124 -0.20 7.01 -31.60
N ASP A 125 -0.19 5.71 -31.30
CA ASP A 125 -0.98 4.68 -31.95
C ASP A 125 -1.42 3.59 -30.96
N GLU A 126 -2.29 2.67 -31.43
CA GLU A 126 -2.83 1.58 -30.62
C GLU A 126 -1.74 0.60 -30.11
N PRO A 127 -0.74 0.17 -30.93
CA PRO A 127 0.36 -0.66 -30.44
C PRO A 127 1.13 0.00 -29.29
N GLU A 128 1.45 1.29 -29.40
CA GLU A 128 2.14 2.03 -28.35
C GLU A 128 1.27 2.20 -27.10
N ARG A 129 -0.04 2.44 -27.26
CA ARG A 129 -0.99 2.50 -26.14
C ARG A 129 -1.04 1.16 -25.41
N ALA A 130 -1.15 0.05 -26.13
CA ALA A 130 -1.16 -1.30 -25.56
C ALA A 130 0.15 -1.57 -24.80
N ARG A 131 1.30 -1.27 -25.41
CA ARG A 131 2.62 -1.43 -24.77
C ARG A 131 2.73 -0.63 -23.48
N ARG A 132 2.34 0.65 -23.47
CA ARG A 132 2.35 1.49 -22.26
C ARG A 132 1.39 0.99 -21.19
N SER A 133 0.22 0.48 -21.59
CA SER A 133 -0.76 -0.12 -20.68
C SER A 133 -0.20 -1.36 -19.99
N GLU A 134 0.50 -2.22 -20.73
CA GLU A 134 1.17 -3.40 -20.15
C GLU A 134 2.33 -2.99 -19.24
N GLN A 135 3.18 -2.02 -19.64
CA GLN A 135 4.24 -1.52 -18.75
C GLN A 135 3.71 -0.98 -17.42
N ALA A 136 2.60 -0.25 -17.44
CA ALA A 136 1.95 0.23 -16.23
C ALA A 136 1.42 -0.93 -15.36
N LYS A 137 0.96 -2.02 -15.98
CA LYS A 137 0.52 -3.22 -15.28
C LYS A 137 1.70 -3.97 -14.66
N GLU A 138 2.73 -4.25 -15.45
CA GLU A 138 3.94 -4.95 -14.99
C GLU A 138 4.62 -4.22 -13.83
N ALA A 139 4.67 -2.88 -13.87
CA ALA A 139 5.21 -2.09 -12.76
C ALA A 139 4.35 -2.18 -11.49
N LEU A 140 3.01 -2.24 -11.62
CA LEU A 140 2.13 -2.45 -10.47
C LEU A 140 2.29 -3.86 -9.89
N ASP A 141 2.40 -4.88 -10.75
CA ASP A 141 2.62 -6.27 -10.33
C ASP A 141 3.98 -6.39 -9.61
N GLY A 142 5.04 -5.77 -10.16
CA GLY A 142 6.35 -5.70 -9.52
C GLY A 142 6.32 -5.01 -8.15
N PHE A 143 5.53 -3.93 -8.00
CA PHE A 143 5.30 -3.32 -6.68
C PHE A 143 4.65 -4.31 -5.70
N ILE A 144 3.60 -5.02 -6.12
CA ILE A 144 2.89 -5.98 -5.28
C ILE A 144 3.82 -7.09 -4.83
N ASP A 145 4.63 -7.63 -5.74
CA ASP A 145 5.59 -8.71 -5.44
C ASP A 145 6.68 -8.26 -4.47
N ALA A 146 7.23 -7.06 -4.66
CA ALA A 146 8.21 -6.48 -3.75
C ALA A 146 7.62 -6.15 -2.37
N ALA A 147 6.36 -5.70 -2.31
CA ALA A 147 5.70 -5.31 -1.06
C ALA A 147 5.11 -6.50 -0.28
N ALA A 148 4.76 -7.61 -0.94
CA ALA A 148 4.08 -8.76 -0.35
C ALA A 148 4.79 -9.36 0.88
N PRO A 149 6.12 -9.51 0.93
CA PRO A 149 6.82 -10.03 2.11
C PRO A 149 6.58 -9.19 3.38
N SER A 150 6.27 -7.90 3.25
CA SER A 150 6.07 -6.99 4.40
C SER A 150 4.70 -7.09 5.06
N VAL A 151 3.79 -7.87 4.47
CA VAL A 151 2.39 -8.07 4.91
C VAL A 151 1.99 -9.52 5.13
N ARG A 152 2.89 -10.45 4.80
CA ARG A 152 2.74 -11.90 5.03
C ARG A 152 3.13 -12.29 6.46
#